data_AF-A0A1I8B7K5-F1
#
_entry.id   AF-A0A1I8B7K5-F1
#
_cell.length_a   1.000
_cell.length_b   1.000
_cell.length_c   1.000
_cell.angle_alpha   90.00
_cell.angle_beta   90.00
_cell.angle_gamma   90.00
#
_symmetry.space_group_name_H-M   'P 1'
#
loop_
_entity.id
_entity.type
_entity.pdbx_description
1 polymer ?
#
loop_
_entity_poly.entity_id
_entity_poly.type
_entity_poly.pdbx_seq_one_letter_code
_entity_poly.pdbx_strand_id
1 'polypeptide(L)'
;MKFSLKYFIYSVLLHLILLQYFKFVLTSPFIEREKFMPKVEWECSDKSIQILVKTIKPFFGIIRPKGVIKQQNSSPCLVQGNGDLITKMEIPLLEGGWKECGLNLEKVSSTLWTQIEIREHILLHLHDDRLVNISCAGWAETLNKQQKKEGENK
;
A
#
# COMPACT_ATOMS: atom_id res chain seq x y z
N MET A 1 -67.14 -17.64 -20.41
CA MET A 1 -65.69 -17.31 -20.35
C MET A 1 -64.89 -18.61 -20.21
N LYS A 2 -64.18 -19.06 -21.25
CA LYS A 2 -63.27 -20.21 -21.15
C LYS A 2 -61.89 -19.70 -20.77
N PHE A 3 -61.57 -19.72 -19.49
CA PHE A 3 -60.18 -19.54 -19.05
C PHE A 3 -59.36 -20.71 -19.59
N SER A 4 -58.43 -20.43 -20.50
CA SER A 4 -57.58 -21.44 -21.13
C SER A 4 -56.60 -21.98 -20.08
N LEU A 5 -56.68 -23.29 -19.80
CA LEU A 5 -55.80 -24.02 -18.88
C LEU A 5 -54.31 -23.73 -19.11
N LYS A 6 -53.94 -23.41 -20.36
CA LYS A 6 -52.59 -22.97 -20.75
C LYS A 6 -52.13 -21.73 -19.99
N TYR A 7 -53.00 -20.73 -19.82
CA TYR A 7 -52.66 -19.46 -19.14
C TYR A 7 -52.36 -19.66 -17.66
N PHE A 8 -53.10 -20.58 -17.01
CA PHE A 8 -52.85 -20.96 -15.62
C PHE A 8 -51.49 -21.65 -15.46
N ILE A 9 -51.16 -22.57 -16.37
CA ILE A 9 -49.88 -23.28 -16.37
C ILE A 9 -48.71 -22.31 -16.57
N TYR A 10 -48.79 -21.38 -17.54
CA TYR A 10 -47.73 -20.39 -17.78
C TYR A 10 -47.53 -19.45 -16.57
N SER A 11 -48.61 -19.02 -15.92
CA SER A 11 -48.54 -18.16 -14.72
C SER A 11 -47.82 -18.85 -13.56
N VAL A 12 -48.15 -20.13 -13.31
CA VAL A 12 -47.50 -20.94 -12.27
C VAL A 12 -46.03 -21.18 -12.60
N LEU A 13 -45.70 -21.50 -13.85
CA LEU A 13 -44.31 -21.70 -14.28
C LEU A 13 -43.48 -20.43 -14.10
N LEU A 14 -44.03 -19.27 -14.48
CA LEU A 14 -43.37 -17.97 -14.34
C LEU A 14 -43.11 -17.63 -12.86
N HIS A 15 -44.06 -17.90 -11.96
CA HIS A 15 -43.88 -17.71 -10.52
C HIS A 15 -42.81 -18.62 -9.95
N LEU A 16 -42.75 -19.89 -10.37
CA LEU A 16 -41.70 -20.82 -9.93
C LEU A 16 -40.31 -20.37 -10.39
N ILE A 17 -40.19 -19.89 -11.63
CA ILE A 17 -38.93 -19.36 -12.17
C ILE A 17 -38.51 -18.09 -11.40
N LEU A 18 -39.44 -17.17 -11.16
CA LEU A 18 -39.17 -15.95 -10.38
C LEU A 18 -38.74 -16.27 -8.95
N LEU A 19 -39.39 -17.23 -8.29
CA LEU A 19 -39.01 -17.71 -6.95
C LEU A 19 -37.61 -18.34 -6.96
N GLN A 20 -37.25 -19.08 -8.00
CA GLN A 20 -35.94 -19.71 -8.12
C GLN A 20 -34.83 -18.67 -8.35
N TYR A 21 -35.10 -17.66 -9.18
CA TYR A 21 -34.19 -16.53 -9.39
C TYR A 21 -34.00 -15.70 -8.11
N PHE A 22 -35.09 -15.45 -7.38
CA PHE A 22 -35.05 -14.72 -6.11
C PHE A 22 -34.23 -15.47 -5.05
N LYS A 23 -34.37 -16.81 -4.98
CA LYS A 23 -33.53 -17.66 -4.12
C LYS A 23 -32.06 -17.59 -4.52
N PHE A 24 -31.75 -17.59 -5.82
CA PHE A 24 -30.37 -17.49 -6.32
C PHE A 24 -29.72 -16.14 -5.97
N VAL A 25 -30.46 -15.03 -6.12
CA VAL A 25 -29.96 -13.69 -5.74
C VAL A 25 -29.74 -13.58 -4.23
N LEU A 26 -30.64 -14.13 -3.41
CA LEU A 26 -30.50 -14.14 -1.95
C LEU A 26 -29.39 -15.06 -1.42
N THR A 27 -29.00 -16.08 -2.19
CA THR A 27 -27.94 -17.03 -1.80
C THR A 27 -26.60 -16.72 -2.44
N SER A 28 -26.48 -15.59 -3.17
CA SER A 28 -25.16 -15.12 -3.60
C SER A 28 -24.30 -14.90 -2.36
N PRO A 29 -23.13 -15.55 -2.25
CA PRO A 29 -22.19 -15.16 -1.22
C PRO A 29 -21.85 -13.70 -1.48
N PHE A 30 -22.13 -12.83 -0.52
CA PHE A 30 -21.48 -11.53 -0.49
C PHE A 30 -19.99 -11.85 -0.49
N ILE A 31 -19.31 -11.55 -1.60
CA ILE A 31 -17.85 -11.62 -1.65
C ILE A 31 -17.38 -10.57 -0.67
N GLU A 32 -17.13 -11.00 0.57
CA GLU A 32 -16.46 -10.19 1.56
C GLU A 32 -15.08 -9.92 0.99
N ARG A 33 -14.89 -8.72 0.43
CA ARG A 33 -13.57 -8.31 -0.01
C ARG A 33 -12.73 -8.26 1.25
N GLU A 34 -11.86 -9.26 1.45
CA GLU A 34 -10.98 -9.22 2.62
C GLU A 34 -10.23 -7.90 2.61
N LYS A 35 -10.31 -7.21 3.74
CA LYS A 35 -9.78 -5.87 3.95
C LYS A 35 -8.29 -5.81 3.66
N PHE A 36 -7.83 -4.74 3.02
CA PHE A 36 -6.40 -4.51 2.85
C PHE A 36 -5.75 -4.24 4.22
N MET A 37 -4.96 -5.19 4.69
CA MET A 37 -4.27 -5.17 5.99
C MET A 37 -2.79 -5.56 5.82
N PRO A 38 -1.96 -4.66 5.24
CA PRO A 38 -0.54 -4.93 5.10
C PRO A 38 0.16 -4.96 6.47
N LYS A 39 1.07 -5.91 6.66
CA LYS A 39 2.02 -5.92 7.76
C LYS A 39 3.30 -5.22 7.30
N VAL A 40 3.79 -4.28 8.11
CA VAL A 40 4.95 -3.45 7.77
C VAL A 40 6.06 -3.71 8.77
N GLU A 41 7.25 -3.99 8.27
CA GLU A 41 8.48 -4.17 9.03
C GLU A 41 9.54 -3.24 8.42
N TRP A 42 10.45 -2.68 9.23
CA TRP A 42 11.56 -1.88 8.71
C TRP A 42 12.85 -2.13 9.48
N GLU A 43 13.96 -1.99 8.77
CA GLU A 43 15.31 -2.17 9.30
C GLU A 43 16.19 -1.01 8.84
N CYS A 44 17.09 -0.58 9.72
CA CYS A 44 17.98 0.55 9.49
C CYS A 44 19.41 0.03 9.34
N SER A 45 20.11 0.47 8.30
CA SER A 45 21.53 0.20 8.07
C SER A 45 22.26 1.48 7.73
N ASP A 46 23.59 1.53 7.88
CA ASP A 46 24.42 2.72 7.60
C ASP A 46 24.27 3.29 6.17
N LYS A 47 23.64 2.57 5.25
CA LYS A 47 23.45 2.99 3.85
C LYS A 47 21.99 3.24 3.48
N SER A 48 21.05 2.53 4.08
CA SER A 48 19.64 2.59 3.69
C SER A 48 18.68 2.19 4.81
N ILE A 49 17.43 2.67 4.71
CA ILE A 49 16.29 2.12 5.44
C ILE A 49 15.55 1.15 4.53
N GLN A 50 15.41 -0.09 4.97
CA GLN A 50 14.65 -1.11 4.26
C GLN A 50 13.26 -1.22 4.88
N ILE A 51 12.23 -1.17 4.06
CA ILE A 51 10.83 -1.31 4.46
C ILE A 51 10.27 -2.52 3.73
N LEU A 52 9.75 -3.48 4.48
CA LEU A 52 9.11 -4.67 3.96
C LEU A 52 7.62 -4.58 4.22
N VAL A 53 6.83 -4.62 3.15
CA VAL A 53 5.37 -4.66 3.19
C VAL A 53 4.94 -6.07 2.82
N LYS A 54 4.29 -6.77 3.76
CA LYS A 54 3.77 -8.12 3.60
C LYS A 54 2.25 -8.07 3.51
N THR A 55 1.69 -8.72 2.51
CA THR A 55 0.25 -8.76 2.25
C THR A 55 -0.24 -10.20 2.16
N ILE A 56 -1.54 -10.40 2.40
CA ILE A 56 -2.20 -11.71 2.22
C ILE A 56 -2.61 -11.95 0.75
N LYS A 57 -2.65 -10.89 -0.06
CA LYS A 57 -3.02 -10.90 -1.48
C LYS A 57 -1.92 -10.25 -2.32
N PRO A 58 -1.82 -10.59 -3.62
CA PRO A 58 -0.95 -9.90 -4.57
C PRO A 58 -1.05 -8.38 -4.46
N PHE A 59 0.09 -7.72 -4.21
CA PHE A 59 0.14 -6.27 -4.04
C PHE A 59 0.54 -5.59 -5.35
N PHE A 60 -0.34 -4.72 -5.86
CA PHE A 60 -0.11 -3.90 -7.06
C PHE A 60 -0.12 -2.39 -6.78
N GLY A 61 -0.15 -2.05 -5.49
CA GLY A 61 -0.26 -0.68 -5.02
C GLY A 61 1.06 0.07 -5.03
N ILE A 62 1.15 1.09 -4.18
CA ILE A 62 2.32 1.96 -4.09
C ILE A 62 2.77 2.13 -2.64
N ILE A 63 4.08 2.13 -2.44
CA ILE A 63 4.76 2.41 -1.18
C ILE A 63 5.63 3.65 -1.40
N ARG A 64 5.46 4.68 -0.58
CA ARG A 64 6.26 5.91 -0.67
C ARG A 64 6.27 6.69 0.65
N PRO A 65 7.26 7.54 0.92
CA PRO A 65 7.19 8.51 2.02
C PRO A 65 6.10 9.54 1.75
N LYS A 66 5.39 9.92 2.82
CA LYS A 66 4.32 10.91 2.77
C LYS A 66 4.90 12.26 2.34
N GLY A 67 4.21 12.92 1.41
CA GLY A 67 4.62 14.24 0.90
C GLY A 67 5.61 14.19 -0.27
N VAL A 68 6.18 13.03 -0.61
CA VAL A 68 7.04 12.89 -1.80
C VAL A 68 6.17 12.69 -3.04
N ILE A 69 5.87 13.78 -3.76
CA ILE A 69 4.94 13.79 -4.92
C ILE A 69 5.66 13.41 -6.23
N LYS A 70 6.99 13.32 -6.26
CA LYS A 70 7.73 13.01 -7.50
C LYS A 70 7.42 11.59 -7.98
N GLN A 71 6.43 11.49 -8.88
CA GLN A 71 6.02 10.28 -9.62
C GLN A 71 7.01 9.92 -10.75
N GLN A 72 8.30 10.20 -10.59
CA GLN A 72 9.25 9.61 -11.53
C GLN A 72 9.38 8.13 -11.15
N ASN A 73 9.02 7.25 -12.08
CA ASN A 73 9.11 5.78 -11.95
C ASN A 73 10.53 5.27 -11.58
N SER A 74 11.51 6.16 -11.47
CA SER A 74 12.90 5.90 -11.08
C SER A 74 13.31 6.54 -9.74
N SER A 75 12.37 7.12 -8.98
CA SER A 75 12.70 7.68 -7.66
C SER A 75 12.98 6.54 -6.69
N PRO A 76 14.13 6.53 -5.98
CA PRO A 76 14.41 5.51 -4.96
C PRO A 76 13.41 5.58 -3.79
N CYS A 77 12.61 6.65 -3.74
CA CYS A 77 11.62 6.91 -2.71
C CYS A 77 10.21 6.40 -3.08
N LEU A 78 10.06 5.60 -4.13
CA LEU A 78 8.77 5.08 -4.56
C LEU A 78 8.93 3.66 -5.08
N VAL A 79 8.10 2.74 -4.57
CA VAL A 79 8.04 1.37 -5.08
C VAL A 79 6.60 1.03 -5.42
N GLN A 80 6.41 0.48 -6.62
CA GLN A 80 5.14 -0.09 -7.05
C GLN A 80 5.17 -1.60 -6.83
N GLY A 81 4.07 -2.15 -6.32
CA GLY A 81 3.88 -3.60 -6.21
C GLY A 81 3.80 -4.25 -7.59
N ASN A 82 4.38 -5.44 -7.69
CA ASN A 82 4.46 -6.26 -8.91
C ASN A 82 3.55 -7.50 -8.86
N GLY A 83 2.68 -7.61 -7.85
CA GLY A 83 1.84 -8.78 -7.60
C GLY A 83 2.41 -9.78 -6.59
N ASP A 84 3.60 -9.52 -6.03
CA ASP A 84 4.16 -10.33 -4.96
C ASP A 84 3.41 -10.10 -3.63
N LEU A 85 3.54 -11.07 -2.72
CA LEU A 85 3.02 -10.98 -1.34
C LEU A 85 3.96 -10.19 -0.41
N ILE A 86 5.18 -9.93 -0.88
CA ILE A 86 6.20 -9.17 -0.15
C ILE A 86 6.77 -8.16 -1.11
N THR A 87 6.66 -6.88 -0.76
CA THR A 87 7.27 -5.79 -1.52
C THR A 87 8.30 -5.09 -0.64
N LYS A 88 9.51 -4.94 -1.18
CA LYS A 88 10.63 -4.27 -0.52
C LYS A 88 10.79 -2.87 -1.08
N MET A 89 10.87 -1.89 -0.19
CA MET A 89 11.29 -0.52 -0.49
C MET A 89 12.62 -0.23 0.22
N GLU A 90 13.52 0.45 -0.46
CA GLU A 90 14.82 0.82 0.09
C GLU A 90 15.07 2.32 -0.08
N ILE A 91 15.14 3.03 1.04
CA ILE A 91 15.41 4.47 1.09
C ILE A 91 16.91 4.68 1.26
N PRO A 92 17.62 5.24 0.27
CA PRO A 92 19.04 5.53 0.40
C PRO A 92 19.26 6.65 1.40
N LEU A 93 20.29 6.48 2.25
CA LEU A 93 20.67 7.46 3.27
C LEU A 93 21.98 8.18 2.92
N LEU A 94 22.74 7.65 1.97
CA LEU A 94 23.95 8.29 1.44
C LEU A 94 23.58 9.40 0.45
N GLU A 95 24.53 10.32 0.21
CA GLU A 95 24.46 11.35 -0.85
C GLU A 95 23.21 12.24 -0.77
N GLY A 96 22.65 12.42 0.42
CA GLY A 96 21.44 13.24 0.62
C GLY A 96 20.12 12.55 0.25
N GLY A 97 20.13 11.26 -0.13
CA GLY A 97 18.93 10.50 -0.51
C GLY A 97 17.82 10.53 0.55
N TRP A 98 18.18 10.60 1.83
CA TRP A 98 17.20 10.72 2.92
C TRP A 98 16.40 12.02 2.83
N LYS A 99 17.03 13.15 2.46
CA LYS A 99 16.34 14.43 2.27
C LYS A 99 15.46 14.39 1.04
N GLU A 100 15.93 13.77 -0.04
CA GLU A 100 15.16 13.62 -1.28
C GLU A 100 13.90 12.77 -1.07
N CYS A 101 14.01 11.75 -0.21
CA CYS A 101 12.90 10.92 0.23
C CYS A 101 12.06 11.55 1.36
N GLY A 102 12.31 12.81 1.74
CA GLY A 102 11.49 13.53 2.71
C GLY A 102 11.57 12.98 4.14
N LEU A 103 12.72 12.44 4.54
CA LEU A 103 12.98 12.06 5.92
C LEU A 103 13.35 13.30 6.74
N ASN A 104 12.82 13.36 7.96
CA ASN A 104 13.13 14.40 8.92
C ASN A 104 14.20 13.92 9.89
N LEU A 105 15.18 14.79 10.19
CA LEU A 105 16.19 14.53 11.21
C LEU A 105 15.84 15.28 12.49
N GLU A 106 15.56 14.54 13.56
CA GLU A 106 15.49 15.08 14.91
C GLU A 106 16.90 15.19 15.49
N LYS A 107 17.38 16.43 15.67
CA LYS A 107 18.77 16.69 16.08
C LYS A 107 19.11 16.23 17.49
N VAL A 108 18.13 16.22 18.40
CA VAL A 108 18.34 15.88 19.82
C VAL A 108 18.57 14.37 19.99
N SER A 109 17.67 13.57 19.44
CA SER A 109 17.73 12.11 19.51
C SER A 109 18.60 11.48 18.41
N SER A 110 19.07 12.30 17.46
CA SER A 110 19.78 11.83 16.27
C SER A 110 18.96 10.82 15.47
N THR A 111 17.65 11.04 15.39
CA THR A 111 16.69 10.10 14.80
C THR A 111 16.21 10.61 13.45
N LEU A 112 16.36 9.78 12.42
CA LEU A 112 15.67 9.97 11.15
C LEU A 112 14.27 9.36 11.25
N TRP A 113 13.25 10.09 10.83
CA TRP A 113 11.87 9.59 10.84
C TRP A 113 11.06 10.11 9.65
N THR A 114 10.06 9.33 9.26
CA THR A 114 9.08 9.73 8.24
C THR A 114 7.79 8.92 8.38
N GLN A 115 6.74 9.32 7.67
CA GLN A 115 5.54 8.50 7.52
C GLN A 115 5.59 7.80 6.16
N ILE A 116 5.46 6.48 6.14
CA ILE A 116 5.33 5.70 4.91
C ILE A 116 3.86 5.51 4.60
N GLU A 117 3.47 5.91 3.41
CA GLU A 117 2.16 5.68 2.85
C GLU A 117 2.18 4.41 2.00
N ILE A 118 1.27 3.50 2.31
CA ILE A 118 1.06 2.24 1.61
C ILE A 118 -0.37 2.27 1.11
N ARG A 119 -0.54 2.36 -0.21
CA ARG A 119 -1.85 2.33 -0.83
C ARG A 119 -2.06 1.04 -1.56
N GLU A 120 -3.25 0.48 -1.46
CA GLU A 120 -3.63 -0.71 -2.23
C GLU A 120 -3.67 -0.41 -3.74
N HIS A 121 -4.05 0.82 -4.09
CA HIS A 121 -4.19 1.26 -5.48
C HIS A 121 -3.23 2.41 -5.79
N ILE A 122 -2.69 2.43 -7.02
CA ILE A 122 -1.69 3.43 -7.44
C ILE A 122 -2.31 4.83 -7.55
N LEU A 123 -3.55 4.91 -8.07
CA LEU A 123 -4.21 6.16 -8.41
C LEU A 123 -5.23 6.64 -7.38
N LEU A 124 -5.78 5.73 -6.57
CA LEU A 124 -6.92 6.01 -5.71
C LEU A 124 -6.49 5.94 -4.26
N HIS A 125 -6.92 6.92 -3.47
CA HIS A 125 -6.85 6.85 -2.02
C HIS A 125 -8.05 6.07 -1.51
N LEU A 126 -7.78 4.96 -0.86
CA LEU A 126 -8.81 4.11 -0.27
C LEU A 126 -8.82 4.24 1.24
N HIS A 127 -9.96 3.94 1.85
CA HIS A 127 -10.10 3.97 3.31
C HIS A 127 -9.13 2.99 4.00
N ASP A 128 -8.76 1.92 3.31
CA ASP A 128 -7.88 0.88 3.84
C ASP A 128 -6.39 1.16 3.63
N ASP A 129 -6.04 2.27 2.98
CA ASP A 129 -4.66 2.72 2.89
C ASP A 129 -4.06 2.90 4.28
N ARG A 130 -2.74 2.70 4.38
CA ARG A 130 -2.03 2.72 5.66
C ARG A 130 -0.95 3.80 5.65
N LEU A 131 -0.85 4.47 6.80
CA LEU A 131 0.23 5.39 7.12
C LEU A 131 0.98 4.83 8.33
N VAL A 132 2.27 4.55 8.15
CA VAL A 132 3.12 3.97 9.19
C VAL A 132 4.24 4.94 9.51
N ASN A 133 4.39 5.28 10.78
CA ASN A 133 5.53 6.06 11.26
C ASN A 133 6.74 5.13 11.37
N ILE A 134 7.82 5.44 10.64
CA ILE A 134 9.09 4.73 10.76
C ILE A 134 10.13 5.67 11.34
N SER A 135 11.08 5.10 12.09
CA SER A 135 12.20 5.85 12.63
C SER A 135 13.45 4.98 12.78
N CYS A 136 14.61 5.63 12.66
CA CYS A 136 15.93 5.07 12.83
C CYS A 136 16.76 6.00 13.72
N ALA A 137 17.18 5.54 14.90
CA ALA A 137 18.04 6.30 15.81
C ALA A 137 19.53 6.17 15.45
N GLY A 138 20.37 7.06 16.01
CA GLY A 138 21.83 6.94 15.91
C GLY A 138 22.46 7.50 14.62
N TRP A 139 21.75 8.36 13.88
CA TRP A 139 22.18 8.80 12.54
C TRP A 139 23.06 10.04 12.50
N ALA A 140 23.13 10.83 13.58
CA ALA A 140 23.89 12.08 13.57
C ALA A 140 25.40 11.87 13.36
N GLU A 141 25.98 10.83 13.97
CA GLU A 141 27.41 10.53 13.81
C GLU A 141 27.75 10.11 12.38
N THR A 142 26.86 9.34 11.74
CA THR A 142 27.01 8.88 10.35
C THR A 142 26.92 10.06 9.38
N LEU A 143 25.98 10.98 9.59
CA LEU A 143 25.82 12.18 8.77
C LEU A 143 27.01 13.15 8.92
N ASN A 144 27.52 13.34 10.14
CA ASN A 144 28.69 14.20 10.39
C ASN A 144 29.96 13.68 9.70
N LYS A 145 30.16 12.35 9.65
CA LYS A 145 31.26 11.74 8.90
C LYS A 145 31.15 11.94 7.39
N GLN A 146 29.94 12.06 6.85
CA GLN A 146 29.70 12.26 5.42
C GLN A 146 29.99 13.70 4.98
N GLN A 147 29.50 14.69 5.75
CA GLN A 147 29.75 16.11 5.45
C GLN A 147 31.25 16.46 5.45
N LYS A 148 32.03 15.79 6.30
CA LYS A 148 33.48 15.99 6.37
C LYS A 148 34.22 15.44 5.14
N LYS A 149 33.76 14.32 4.57
CA LYS A 149 34.34 13.72 3.36
C LYS A 149 34.03 14.50 2.08
N GLU A 150 32.85 15.12 1.99
CA GLU A 150 32.49 15.98 0.85
C GLU A 150 33.25 17.31 0.85
N GLY A 151 33.71 17.78 2.02
CA GLY A 151 34.49 19.00 2.16
C GLY A 151 35.99 18.87 1.88
N GLU A 152 36.55 17.65 1.93
CA GLU A 152 37.99 17.39 1.67
C GLU A 152 38.31 17.07 0.20
N ASN A 153 37.29 16.93 -0.66
CA ASN A 153 37.43 16.67 -2.10
C ASN A 153 37.11 17.90 -2.99
N LYS A 154 37.08 19.09 -2.41
CA LYS A 154 36.98 20.39 -3.11
C LYS A 154 38.26 21.19 -2.90
#